data_AF-A0A9P8AJX5-F1
#
_entry.id   AF-A0A9P8AJX5-F1
#
_cell.length_a   1.000
_cell.length_b   1.000
_cell.length_c   1.000
_cell.angle_alpha   90.00
_cell.angle_beta   90.00
_cell.angle_gamma   90.00
#
_symmetry.space_group_name_H-M   'P 1'
#
loop_
_entity.id
_entity.type
_entity.pdbx_description
1 polymer ?
#
loop_
_entity_poly.entity_id
_entity_poly.type
_entity_poly.pdbx_seq_one_letter_code
_entity_poly.pdbx_strand_id
1 'polypeptide(L)'
;MDHSTPKEEIMRAVEFAQLQAIAEGNGWHKFISMQNHYNLLYREEEREVIPFCKDNIFGEVGLIPWSPIARHKFTSPYNAGGSDRENVDSYFDDLAGIQ
;
A
#
# COMPACT_ATOMS: atom_id res chain seq x y z
N MET A 1 18.96 15.47 -3.42
CA MET A 1 18.40 14.35 -4.21
C MET A 1 18.83 13.08 -3.50
N ASP A 2 18.10 12.73 -2.45
CA ASP A 2 18.11 11.40 -1.86
C ASP A 2 16.65 11.12 -1.52
N HIS A 3 16.10 10.11 -2.20
CA HIS A 3 14.70 9.72 -2.12
C HIS A 3 14.63 8.57 -1.12
N SER A 4 14.62 8.87 0.18
CA SER A 4 14.61 7.86 1.24
C SER A 4 13.25 7.18 1.46
N THR A 5 12.18 7.59 0.77
CA THR A 5 11.06 6.68 0.55
C THR A 5 11.56 5.51 -0.30
N PRO A 6 11.46 4.24 0.13
CA PRO A 6 11.60 3.14 -0.80
C PRO A 6 10.46 3.24 -1.82
N LYS A 7 10.70 3.98 -2.91
CA LYS A 7 9.81 4.10 -4.08
C LYS A 7 9.55 2.73 -4.73
N GLU A 8 10.23 1.69 -4.26
CA GLU A 8 10.26 0.34 -4.79
C GLU A 8 9.30 -0.63 -4.06
N GLU A 9 8.64 -0.22 -2.97
CA GLU A 9 7.79 -1.14 -2.17
C GLU A 9 6.30 -1.16 -2.51
N ILE A 10 5.80 -0.20 -3.29
CA ILE A 10 4.37 -0.11 -3.63
C ILE A 10 4.19 -0.39 -5.12
N MET A 11 3.29 -1.32 -5.45
CA MET A 11 2.99 -1.69 -6.83
C MET A 11 2.13 -0.62 -7.50
N ARG A 12 2.55 -0.12 -8.66
CA ARG A 12 1.75 0.83 -9.43
C ARG A 12 0.59 0.12 -10.13
N ALA A 13 -0.52 0.81 -10.31
CA ALA A 13 -1.68 0.27 -11.04
C ALA A 13 -1.31 -0.19 -12.46
N VAL A 14 -0.42 0.56 -13.14
CA VAL A 14 0.07 0.21 -14.48
C VAL A 14 0.86 -1.11 -14.49
N GLU A 15 1.68 -1.35 -13.48
CA GLU A 15 2.45 -2.60 -13.36
C GLU A 15 1.52 -3.77 -13.08
N PHE A 16 0.55 -3.58 -12.18
CA PHE A 16 -0.43 -4.62 -11.89
C PHE A 16 -1.30 -4.96 -13.11
N ALA A 17 -1.72 -3.95 -13.87
CA ALA A 17 -2.46 -4.16 -15.12
C ALA A 17 -1.64 -4.94 -16.15
N GLN A 18 -0.34 -4.65 -16.28
CA GLN A 18 0.56 -5.42 -17.14
C GLN A 18 0.65 -6.88 -16.69
N LEU A 19 0.78 -7.12 -15.37
CA LEU A 19 0.83 -8.48 -14.82
C LEU A 19 -0.47 -9.26 -15.07
N GLN A 20 -1.62 -8.62 -14.94
CA GLN A 20 -2.91 -9.24 -15.27
C GLN A 20 -3.00 -9.59 -16.76
N ALA A 21 -2.57 -8.70 -17.65
CA ALA A 21 -2.54 -8.95 -19.10
C ALA A 21 -1.57 -10.07 -19.49
N ILE A 22 -0.40 -10.15 -18.82
CA ILE A 22 0.57 -11.23 -19.04
C ILE A 22 -0.02 -12.58 -18.60
N ALA A 23 -0.69 -12.63 -17.44
CA ALA A 23 -1.33 -13.84 -16.97
C ALA A 23 -2.40 -14.32 -17.97
N GLU A 24 -3.24 -13.41 -18.45
CA GLU A 24 -4.26 -13.72 -19.46
C GLU A 24 -3.65 -14.19 -20.79
N GLY A 25 -2.65 -13.49 -21.31
CA GLY A 25 -1.99 -13.84 -22.58
C GLY A 25 -1.29 -15.21 -22.57
N ASN A 26 -0.86 -15.67 -21.39
CA ASN A 26 -0.25 -17.00 -21.21
C ASN A 26 -1.25 -18.08 -20.76
N GLY A 27 -2.53 -17.74 -20.56
CA GLY A 27 -3.53 -18.66 -20.01
C GLY A 27 -3.28 -19.06 -18.56
N TRP A 28 -2.54 -18.25 -17.80
CA TRP A 28 -2.31 -18.44 -16.37
C TRP A 28 -3.50 -17.94 -15.55
N HIS A 29 -3.51 -18.33 -14.28
CA HIS A 29 -4.47 -17.77 -13.34
C HIS A 29 -4.13 -16.29 -13.07
N LYS A 30 -5.14 -15.43 -13.17
CA LYS A 30 -5.03 -14.00 -12.84
C LYS A 30 -4.88 -13.80 -11.34
N PHE A 31 -4.35 -12.66 -10.94
CA PHE A 31 -4.26 -12.30 -9.53
C PHE A 31 -5.65 -12.01 -8.97
N ILE A 32 -5.98 -12.62 -7.84
CA ILE A 32 -7.27 -12.47 -7.14
C ILE A 32 -7.19 -11.55 -5.92
N SER A 33 -5.98 -11.18 -5.51
CA SER A 33 -5.77 -10.29 -4.36
C SER A 33 -4.57 -9.38 -4.56
N MET A 34 -4.63 -8.19 -3.97
CA MET A 34 -3.58 -7.18 -3.95
C MET A 34 -3.26 -6.81 -2.50
N GLN A 35 -1.98 -6.82 -2.13
CA GLN A 35 -1.51 -6.29 -0.85
C GLN A 35 -1.01 -4.86 -1.05
N ASN A 36 -1.75 -3.88 -0.55
CA ASN A 36 -1.50 -2.45 -0.80
C ASN A 36 -1.19 -1.70 0.50
N HIS A 37 -0.42 -0.61 0.40
CA HIS A 37 -0.20 0.28 1.55
C HIS A 37 -1.40 1.20 1.67
N TYR A 38 -2.23 1.05 2.70
CA TYR A 38 -3.41 1.90 2.81
C TYR A 38 -3.89 2.06 4.25
N ASN A 39 -3.97 3.32 4.68
CA ASN A 39 -4.45 3.74 5.99
C ASN A 39 -4.89 5.21 5.95
N LEU A 40 -5.34 5.79 7.06
CA LEU A 40 -5.83 7.18 7.06
C LEU A 40 -4.74 8.23 6.74
N LEU A 41 -3.46 7.91 6.93
CA LEU A 41 -2.34 8.82 6.64
C LEU A 41 -1.83 8.67 5.21
N TYR A 42 -1.91 7.46 4.63
CA TYR A 42 -1.47 7.16 3.28
C TYR A 42 -2.63 6.63 2.42
N ARG A 43 -3.06 7.45 1.44
CA ARG A 43 -4.25 7.21 0.60
C ARG A 43 -3.98 7.29 -0.91
N GLU A 44 -2.71 7.26 -1.35
CA GLU A 44 -2.37 7.36 -2.79
C GLU A 44 -3.01 6.23 -3.60
N GLU A 45 -3.19 5.04 -3.01
CA GLU A 45 -3.83 3.88 -3.65
C GLU A 45 -5.25 4.15 -4.15
N GLU A 46 -5.96 5.13 -3.58
CA GLU A 46 -7.30 5.53 -4.05
C GLU A 46 -7.29 6.11 -5.46
N ARG A 47 -6.14 6.63 -5.89
CA ARG A 47 -6.01 7.31 -7.17
C ARG A 47 -6.13 6.35 -8.35
N GLU A 48 -5.50 5.18 -8.25
CA GLU A 48 -5.38 4.27 -9.40
C GLU A 48 -5.56 2.79 -9.03
N VAL A 49 -4.93 2.31 -7.94
CA VAL A 49 -4.89 0.88 -7.63
C VAL A 49 -6.23 0.36 -7.10
N ILE A 50 -6.85 1.07 -6.16
CA ILE A 50 -8.16 0.67 -5.59
C ILE A 50 -9.26 0.69 -6.66
N PRO A 51 -9.40 1.73 -7.51
CA PRO A 51 -10.33 1.71 -8.62
C PRO A 51 -10.09 0.54 -9.57
N PHE A 52 -8.83 0.27 -9.94
CA PHE A 52 -8.48 -0.85 -10.81
C PHE A 52 -8.90 -2.20 -10.20
N CYS A 53 -8.64 -2.43 -8.91
CA CYS A 53 -8.99 -3.68 -8.24
C CYS A 53 -10.51 -3.90 -8.12
N LYS A 54 -11.29 -2.82 -8.09
CA LYS A 54 -12.76 -2.86 -8.02
C LYS A 54 -13.42 -2.91 -9.41
N ASP A 55 -12.65 -2.87 -10.49
CA ASP A 55 -13.19 -2.89 -11.84
C ASP A 55 -13.60 -4.32 -12.23
N ASN A 56 -14.92 -4.50 -12.41
CA ASN A 56 -15.51 -5.78 -12.79
C ASN A 56 -15.07 -6.26 -14.18
N ILE A 57 -14.51 -5.40 -15.03
CA ILE A 57 -14.03 -5.77 -16.37
C ILE A 57 -12.71 -6.55 -16.28
N PHE A 58 -11.80 -6.13 -15.39
CA PHE A 58 -10.48 -6.78 -15.25
C PHE A 58 -10.49 -7.99 -14.30
N GLY A 59 -11.60 -8.17 -13.59
CA GLY A 59 -11.79 -9.18 -12.56
C GLY A 59 -11.71 -8.52 -11.19
N GLU A 60 -12.65 -8.88 -10.31
CA GLU A 60 -12.69 -8.36 -8.95
C GLU A 60 -11.45 -8.87 -8.18
N VAL A 61 -10.60 -7.93 -7.75
CA VAL A 61 -9.38 -8.22 -6.99
C VAL A 61 -9.60 -7.80 -5.54
N GLY A 62 -9.45 -8.74 -4.61
CA GLY A 62 -9.53 -8.46 -3.17
C GLY A 62 -8.39 -7.57 -2.68
N LEU A 63 -8.68 -6.57 -1.86
CA LEU A 63 -7.69 -5.68 -1.28
C LEU A 63 -7.30 -6.13 0.14
N ILE A 64 -6.00 -6.23 0.41
CA ILE A 64 -5.44 -6.60 1.71
C ILE A 64 -4.49 -5.49 2.16
N PRO A 65 -4.97 -4.47 2.90
CA PRO A 65 -4.14 -3.33 3.28
C PRO A 65 -3.09 -3.75 4.32
N TRP A 66 -1.83 -3.44 4.05
CA TRP A 66 -0.78 -3.54 5.07
C TRP A 66 -0.69 -2.23 5.86
N SER A 67 -0.27 -2.35 7.13
CA SER A 67 -0.25 -1.23 8.09
C SER A 67 -1.58 -0.45 8.20
N PRO A 68 -2.74 -1.11 8.42
CA PRO A 68 -4.03 -0.43 8.49
C PRO A 68 -4.15 0.53 9.68
N ILE A 69 -3.37 0.30 10.75
CA ILE A 69 -3.32 1.14 11.96
C ILE A 69 -2.13 2.13 11.98
N ALA A 70 -1.53 2.38 10.81
CA ALA A 70 -0.35 3.23 10.65
C ALA A 70 0.74 2.89 11.69
N ARG A 71 1.10 1.60 11.78
CA ARG A 71 2.03 1.05 12.77
C ARG A 71 1.73 1.60 14.17
N HIS A 72 0.64 1.15 14.81
CA HIS A 72 0.18 1.57 16.15
C HIS A 72 -0.20 3.05 16.34
N LYS A 73 0.03 3.96 15.38
CA LYS A 73 -0.27 5.39 15.55
C LYS A 73 -1.74 5.66 15.88
N PHE A 74 -2.66 4.91 15.27
CA PHE A 74 -4.10 5.05 15.53
C PHE A 74 -4.56 4.47 16.88
N THR A 75 -3.67 3.78 17.59
CA THR A 75 -3.95 3.24 18.93
C THR A 75 -3.19 3.98 20.04
N SER A 76 -2.29 4.90 19.69
CA SER A 76 -1.48 5.65 20.66
C SER A 76 -2.30 6.80 21.27
N PRO A 77 -2.19 7.07 22.59
CA PRO A 77 -2.80 8.24 23.20
C PRO A 77 -2.34 9.53 22.52
N TYR A 78 -3.24 10.51 22.44
CA TYR A 78 -2.90 11.83 21.91
C TYR A 78 -1.77 12.46 22.75
N ASN A 79 -0.72 12.94 22.07
CA ASN A 79 0.51 13.45 22.69
C ASN A 79 1.28 12.45 23.57
N ALA A 80 1.08 11.15 23.40
CA ALA A 80 2.04 10.18 23.92
C ALA A 80 3.43 10.44 23.30
N GLY A 81 4.48 10.31 24.12
CA GLY A 81 5.85 10.33 23.61
C GLY A 81 6.13 9.14 22.69
N GLY A 82 7.37 9.06 22.19
CA GLY A 82 7.80 7.94 21.35
C GLY A 82 7.67 6.60 22.07
N SER A 83 7.22 5.57 21.37
CA SER A 83 7.25 4.19 21.89
C SER A 83 8.57 3.52 21.51
N ASP A 84 8.95 2.46 22.25
CA ASP A 84 10.13 1.66 21.90
C ASP A 84 10.08 1.13 20.46
N ARG A 85 8.87 0.84 19.97
CA ARG A 85 8.64 0.43 18.59
C ARG A 85 8.91 1.57 17.60
N GLU A 86 8.53 2.80 17.92
CA GLU A 86 8.80 3.98 17.07
C GLU A 86 10.31 4.20 16.91
N ASN A 87 11.07 4.01 18.00
CA ASN A 87 12.52 4.24 18.00
C ASN A 87 13.32 3.23 17.16
N VAL A 88 12.76 2.05 16.87
CA VAL A 88 13.45 0.99 16.11
C VAL A 88 12.87 0.78 14.71
N ASP A 89 11.71 1.37 14.41
CA ASP A 89 11.01 1.18 13.16
C ASP A 89 11.37 2.30 12.18
N SER A 90 12.32 2.04 11.30
CA SER A 90 12.85 3.02 10.34
C SER A 90 11.80 3.60 9.38
N TYR A 91 10.66 2.92 9.22
CA TYR A 91 9.57 3.35 8.34
C TYR A 91 8.52 4.18 9.08
N PHE A 92 8.69 4.39 10.39
CA PHE A 92 7.72 5.11 11.21
C PHE A 92 7.60 6.58 10.80
N ASP A 93 8.74 7.21 10.51
CA ASP A 93 8.78 8.62 10.09
C ASP A 93 8.20 8.80 8.67
N ASP A 94 8.45 7.85 7.78
CA ASP A 94 7.93 7.86 6.40
C ASP A 94 6.40 7.74 6.34
N LEU A 95 5.78 7.07 7.31
CA LEU A 95 4.32 6.93 7.41
C LEU A 95 3.61 8.21 7.82
N ALA A 96 4.27 9.04 8.62
CA ALA A 96 3.68 10.25 9.15
C ALA A 96 3.69 11.40 8.13
N GLY A 97 4.40 11.24 7.00
CA GLY A 97 4.63 12.33 6.04
C GLY A 97 5.27 13.55 6.70
N ILE A 98 5.94 13.36 7.84
CA ILE A 98 6.69 14.41 8.52
C ILE A 98 8.04 14.47 7.81
N GLN A 99 8.10 15.34 6.80
CA GLN A 99 9.35 15.88 6.29
C GLN A 99 9.61 17.24 6.93
#